data_AF-A0A1B2EBY7-F1
#
_entry.id   AF-A0A1B2EBY7-F1
#
_cell.length_a   1.000
_cell.length_b   1.000
_cell.length_c   1.000
_cell.angle_alpha   90.00
_cell.angle_beta   90.00
_cell.angle_gamma   90.00
#
_symmetry.space_group_name_H-M   'P 1'
#
loop_
_entity.id
_entity.type
_entity.pdbx_description
1 polymer ?
#
loop_
_entity_poly.entity_id
_entity_poly.type
_entity_poly.pdbx_seq_one_letter_code
_entity_poly.pdbx_strand_id
1 'polypeptide(L)'
;MKSKPKGWHVYTGRAPAIEVQKLKRRFQAVSDRSFSRRGARKFKRRSWDRIIVIAGLAAVATYILYTWAWRSNLWPSEQVRLQAAYITDCTSARRMGIAPLYKGFPGYRASLDRDGDGIACEPYLFEDRARGTH
;
A
#
# COMPACT_ATOMS: atom_id res chain seq x y z
N MET A 1 67.12 -27.64 -6.87
CA MET A 1 67.12 -26.20 -7.25
C MET A 1 67.09 -26.12 -8.78
N LYS A 2 66.12 -25.43 -9.39
CA LYS A 2 66.03 -25.30 -10.85
C LYS A 2 67.12 -24.35 -11.36
N SER A 3 67.91 -24.78 -12.33
CA SER A 3 68.93 -23.96 -12.98
C SER A 3 68.29 -22.81 -13.75
N LYS A 4 68.94 -21.64 -13.73
CA LYS A 4 68.44 -20.44 -14.41
C LYS A 4 68.58 -20.57 -15.93
N PRO A 5 67.63 -20.02 -16.71
CA PRO A 5 67.69 -20.03 -18.18
C PRO A 5 68.89 -19.22 -18.72
N LYS A 6 69.46 -19.65 -19.86
CA LYS A 6 70.60 -18.99 -20.53
C LYS A 6 70.22 -17.55 -20.94
N GLY A 7 71.08 -16.57 -20.63
CA GLY A 7 70.88 -15.15 -20.96
C GLY A 7 70.32 -14.28 -19.83
N TRP A 8 70.05 -14.84 -18.64
CA TRP A 8 69.61 -14.06 -17.49
C TRP A 8 70.77 -13.40 -16.75
N HIS A 9 70.85 -12.07 -16.82
CA HIS A 9 71.77 -11.27 -16.03
C HIS A 9 71.14 -10.89 -14.68
N VAL A 10 71.79 -11.26 -13.57
CA VAL A 10 71.40 -10.82 -12.23
C VAL A 10 72.08 -9.47 -11.96
N TYR A 11 71.30 -8.39 -11.88
CA TYR A 11 71.82 -7.07 -11.54
C TYR A 11 72.30 -7.05 -10.08
N THR A 12 73.62 -7.01 -9.86
CA THR A 12 74.26 -6.89 -8.54
C THR A 12 74.53 -5.42 -8.19
N GLY A 13 73.52 -4.56 -8.35
CA GLY A 13 73.61 -3.15 -7.96
C GLY A 13 73.73 -2.97 -6.43
N ARG A 14 74.17 -1.78 -5.98
CA ARG A 14 74.28 -1.44 -4.56
C ARG A 14 72.86 -1.47 -3.92
N ALA A 15 72.61 -2.43 -3.03
CA ALA A 15 71.37 -2.67 -2.26
C ALA A 15 70.12 -3.16 -3.05
N PRO A 16 70.15 -4.40 -3.59
CA PRO A 16 69.03 -4.96 -4.38
C PRO A 16 67.73 -5.13 -3.57
N ALA A 17 67.82 -5.30 -2.25
CA ALA A 17 66.65 -5.44 -1.38
C ALA A 17 65.81 -4.14 -1.32
N ILE A 18 66.47 -2.98 -1.38
CA ILE A 18 65.81 -1.67 -1.28
C ILE A 18 64.99 -1.39 -2.55
N GLU A 19 65.56 -1.68 -3.73
CA GLU A 19 64.87 -1.49 -5.00
C GLU A 19 63.68 -2.46 -5.16
N VAL A 20 63.82 -3.72 -4.73
CA VAL A 20 62.70 -4.67 -4.73
C VAL A 20 61.56 -4.20 -3.82
N GLN A 21 61.88 -3.67 -2.64
CA GLN A 21 60.87 -3.08 -1.75
C GLN A 21 60.19 -1.85 -2.39
N LYS A 22 60.96 -1.00 -3.05
CA LYS A 22 60.46 0.20 -3.74
C LYS A 22 59.51 -0.17 -4.88
N LEU A 23 59.86 -1.17 -5.67
CA LEU A 23 59.01 -1.71 -6.72
C LEU A 23 57.72 -2.28 -6.13
N LYS A 24 57.82 -3.08 -5.07
CA LYS A 24 56.66 -3.69 -4.39
C LYS A 24 55.69 -2.64 -3.86
N ARG A 25 56.20 -1.58 -3.21
CA ARG A 25 55.35 -0.46 -2.74
C ARG A 25 54.64 0.25 -3.89
N ARG A 26 55.31 0.47 -5.02
CA ARG A 26 54.70 1.09 -6.21
C ARG A 26 53.59 0.21 -6.80
N PHE A 27 53.83 -1.10 -6.91
CA PHE A 27 52.80 -2.04 -7.37
C PHE A 27 51.61 -2.11 -6.42
N GLN A 28 51.86 -2.14 -5.11
CA GLN A 28 50.79 -2.10 -4.09
C GLN A 28 49.95 -0.83 -4.19
N ALA A 29 50.57 0.34 -4.28
CA ALA A 29 49.85 1.62 -4.40
C ALA A 29 48.96 1.71 -5.66
N VAL A 30 49.43 1.18 -6.81
CA VAL A 30 48.64 1.15 -8.05
C VAL A 30 47.48 0.15 -7.95
N SER A 31 47.72 -1.02 -7.36
CA SER A 31 46.71 -2.05 -7.11
C SER A 31 45.59 -1.49 -6.24
N ASP A 32 45.93 -0.91 -5.08
CA ASP A 32 44.96 -0.37 -4.12
C ASP A 32 44.09 0.73 -4.74
N ARG A 33 44.69 1.59 -5.58
CA ARG A 33 43.97 2.64 -6.31
C ARG A 33 43.01 2.07 -7.37
N SER A 34 43.37 0.95 -8.01
CA SER A 34 42.51 0.27 -8.99
C SER A 34 41.34 -0.48 -8.33
N PHE A 35 41.58 -1.10 -7.17
CA PHE A 35 40.55 -1.81 -6.41
C PHE A 35 39.60 -0.83 -5.70
N SER A 36 40.09 0.27 -5.13
CA SER A 36 39.23 1.28 -4.46
C SER A 36 38.26 1.95 -5.45
N ARG A 37 38.74 2.29 -6.66
CA ARG A 37 37.89 2.87 -7.73
C ARG A 37 36.81 1.90 -8.22
N ARG A 38 37.06 0.59 -8.20
CA ARG A 38 36.05 -0.44 -8.54
C ARG A 38 35.07 -0.70 -7.39
N GLY A 39 35.56 -0.69 -6.15
CA GLY A 39 34.74 -0.82 -4.94
C GLY A 39 33.76 0.34 -4.74
N ALA A 40 34.23 1.58 -4.90
CA ALA A 40 33.39 2.78 -4.76
C ALA A 40 32.23 2.82 -5.79
N ARG A 41 32.48 2.39 -7.03
CA ARG A 41 31.44 2.29 -8.06
C ARG A 41 30.40 1.22 -7.74
N LYS A 42 30.81 0.05 -7.23
CA LYS A 42 29.88 -1.02 -6.83
C LYS A 42 29.08 -0.66 -5.57
N PHE A 43 29.70 0.02 -4.61
CA PHE A 43 29.04 0.46 -3.37
C PHE A 43 27.99 1.55 -3.66
N LYS A 44 28.35 2.55 -4.49
CA LYS A 44 27.41 3.57 -4.94
C LYS A 44 26.24 2.95 -5.73
N ARG A 45 26.48 1.98 -6.61
CA ARG A 45 25.41 1.31 -7.37
C ARG A 45 24.44 0.52 -6.47
N ARG A 46 24.96 -0.31 -5.55
CA ARG A 46 24.13 -1.09 -4.60
C ARG A 46 23.30 -0.22 -3.63
N SER A 47 23.82 0.94 -3.22
CA SER A 47 23.10 1.85 -2.33
C SER A 47 21.93 2.52 -3.02
N TRP A 48 22.07 2.87 -4.31
CA TRP A 48 21.01 3.51 -5.08
C TRP A 48 19.92 2.51 -5.50
N ASP A 49 20.28 1.25 -5.77
CA ASP A 49 19.32 0.19 -6.08
C ASP A 49 18.29 -0.02 -4.94
N ARG A 50 18.73 0.03 -3.67
CA ARG A 50 17.82 -0.09 -2.51
C ARG A 50 16.85 1.08 -2.38
N ILE A 51 17.31 2.30 -2.66
CA ILE A 51 16.49 3.52 -2.58
C ILE A 51 15.38 3.46 -3.65
N ILE A 52 15.71 3.02 -4.87
CA ILE A 52 14.74 2.89 -5.96
C ILE A 52 13.66 1.87 -5.60
N VAL A 53 14.03 0.72 -5.05
CA VAL A 53 13.06 -0.32 -4.64
C VAL A 53 12.15 0.19 -3.52
N ILE A 54 12.70 0.85 -2.49
CA ILE A 54 11.91 1.40 -1.38
C ILE A 54 10.94 2.48 -1.89
N ALA A 55 11.41 3.39 -2.75
CA ALA A 55 10.57 4.43 -3.33
C ALA A 55 9.44 3.85 -4.19
N GLY A 56 9.73 2.82 -4.99
CA GLY A 56 8.73 2.10 -5.77
C GLY A 56 7.67 1.42 -4.90
N LEU A 57 8.08 0.71 -3.84
CA LEU A 57 7.16 0.08 -2.90
C LEU A 57 6.28 1.10 -2.17
N ALA A 58 6.85 2.23 -1.75
CA ALA A 58 6.09 3.31 -1.11
C ALA A 58 5.03 3.87 -2.06
N ALA A 59 5.38 4.14 -3.33
CA ALA A 59 4.43 4.64 -4.32
C ALA A 59 3.28 3.65 -4.58
N VAL A 60 3.58 2.35 -4.68
CA VAL A 60 2.57 1.30 -4.84
C VAL A 60 1.66 1.23 -3.61
N ALA A 61 2.23 1.26 -2.40
CA ALA A 61 1.44 1.26 -1.16
C ALA A 61 0.52 2.49 -1.08
N THR A 62 1.02 3.68 -1.40
CA THR A 62 0.20 4.90 -1.46
C THR A 62 -0.92 4.80 -2.49
N TYR A 63 -0.64 4.26 -3.69
CA TYR A 63 -1.66 4.05 -4.72
C TYR A 63 -2.74 3.05 -4.28
N ILE A 64 -2.34 1.95 -3.64
CA ILE A 64 -3.28 0.96 -3.08
C ILE A 64 -4.15 1.61 -2.01
N LEU A 65 -3.56 2.37 -1.08
CA LEU A 65 -4.33 3.06 -0.03
C LEU A 65 -5.29 4.10 -0.62
N TYR A 66 -4.86 4.86 -1.63
CA TYR A 66 -5.70 5.84 -2.32
C TYR A 66 -6.89 5.16 -3.01
N THR A 67 -6.63 4.11 -3.79
CA THR A 67 -7.69 3.37 -4.50
C THR A 67 -8.61 2.62 -3.54
N TRP A 68 -8.09 2.08 -2.45
CA TRP A 68 -8.89 1.50 -1.38
C TRP A 68 -9.76 2.57 -0.72
N ALA A 69 -9.21 3.71 -0.30
CA ALA A 69 -9.98 4.80 0.31
C ALA A 69 -11.08 5.35 -0.61
N TRP A 70 -10.84 5.42 -1.93
CA TRP A 70 -11.86 5.82 -2.91
C TRP A 70 -12.92 4.74 -3.18
N ARG A 71 -12.56 3.46 -3.09
CA ARG A 71 -13.49 2.33 -3.27
C ARG A 71 -14.26 1.96 -2.00
N SER A 72 -13.68 2.22 -0.84
CA SER A 72 -14.38 2.15 0.44
C SER A 72 -15.46 3.21 0.40
N ASN A 73 -16.73 2.79 0.39
CA ASN A 73 -17.94 3.62 0.39
C ASN A 73 -18.06 4.50 1.67
N LEU A 74 -17.08 5.35 1.97
CA LEU A 74 -17.15 6.32 3.07
C LEU A 74 -18.15 7.46 2.79
N TRP A 75 -18.81 7.46 1.61
CA TRP A 75 -19.82 8.43 1.20
C TRP A 75 -21.17 7.74 0.92
N PRO A 76 -22.14 7.78 1.85
CA PRO A 76 -23.44 7.18 1.68
C PRO A 76 -24.42 8.23 1.13
N SER A 77 -24.63 8.27 -0.19
CA SER A 77 -25.66 9.16 -0.75
C SER A 77 -26.50 8.50 -1.84
N GLU A 78 -25.90 7.68 -2.72
CA GLU A 78 -26.66 7.16 -3.87
C GLU A 78 -27.47 5.91 -3.54
N GLN A 79 -26.90 4.95 -2.80
CA GLN A 79 -27.63 3.72 -2.42
C GLN A 79 -28.84 4.01 -1.53
N VAL A 80 -28.69 4.94 -0.60
CA VAL A 80 -29.75 5.39 0.32
C VAL A 80 -30.91 6.03 -0.47
N ARG A 81 -30.61 6.84 -1.50
CA ARG A 81 -31.62 7.48 -2.35
C ARG A 81 -32.35 6.47 -3.22
N LEU A 82 -31.64 5.50 -3.80
CA LEU A 82 -32.25 4.43 -4.60
C LEU A 82 -33.15 3.54 -3.76
N GLN A 83 -32.72 3.17 -2.56
CA GLN A 83 -33.55 2.43 -1.61
C GLN A 83 -34.81 3.22 -1.23
N ALA A 84 -34.67 4.52 -0.93
CA ALA A 84 -35.80 5.38 -0.62
C ALA A 84 -36.77 5.55 -1.81
N ALA A 85 -36.27 5.61 -3.04
CA ALA A 85 -37.09 5.72 -4.24
C ALA A 85 -37.84 4.42 -4.57
N TYR A 86 -37.22 3.26 -4.29
CA TYR A 86 -37.83 1.95 -4.53
C TYR A 86 -38.94 1.61 -3.52
N ILE A 87 -38.88 2.18 -2.31
CA ILE A 87 -39.91 2.05 -1.28
C ILE A 87 -41.01 3.09 -1.54
N THR A 88 -41.96 2.74 -2.41
CA THR A 88 -43.06 3.61 -2.80
C THR A 88 -44.30 3.44 -1.93
N ASP A 89 -44.42 2.34 -1.19
CA ASP A 89 -45.60 2.02 -0.38
C ASP A 89 -45.27 0.94 0.67
N CYS A 90 -46.21 0.70 1.59
CA CYS A 90 -46.03 -0.35 2.58
C CYS A 90 -46.07 -1.77 1.98
N THR A 91 -46.65 -1.93 0.78
CA THR A 91 -46.66 -3.20 0.06
C THR A 91 -45.26 -3.58 -0.42
N SER A 92 -44.53 -2.64 -1.01
CA SER A 92 -43.15 -2.81 -1.44
C SER A 92 -42.22 -3.03 -0.25
N ALA A 93 -42.37 -2.24 0.83
CA ALA A 93 -41.61 -2.46 2.08
C ALA A 93 -41.80 -3.87 2.65
N ARG A 94 -43.04 -4.38 2.67
CA ARG A 94 -43.33 -5.76 3.14
C ARG A 94 -42.82 -6.83 2.18
N ARG A 95 -42.97 -6.63 0.86
CA ARG A 95 -42.43 -7.56 -0.15
C ARG A 95 -40.91 -7.70 -0.07
N MET A 96 -40.23 -6.61 0.27
CA MET A 96 -38.78 -6.60 0.51
C MET A 96 -38.37 -7.14 1.89
N GLY A 97 -39.33 -7.39 2.80
CA GLY A 97 -39.04 -7.86 4.15
C GLY A 97 -38.35 -6.82 5.04
N ILE A 98 -38.45 -5.54 4.70
CA ILE A 98 -37.84 -4.42 5.46
C ILE A 98 -38.85 -3.67 6.34
N ALA A 99 -40.14 -4.06 6.28
CA ALA A 99 -41.15 -3.56 7.20
C ALA A 99 -41.01 -4.26 8.57
N PRO A 100 -41.22 -3.56 9.70
CA PRO A 100 -41.60 -2.14 9.84
C PRO A 100 -40.45 -1.15 9.57
N LEU A 101 -40.80 0.05 9.07
CA LEU A 101 -39.84 1.12 8.77
C LEU A 101 -39.77 2.13 9.92
N TYR A 102 -38.61 2.28 10.52
CA TYR A 102 -38.40 3.24 11.60
C TYR A 102 -37.98 4.62 11.08
N LYS A 103 -38.36 5.66 11.82
CA LYS A 103 -37.90 7.03 11.58
C LYS A 103 -36.36 7.09 11.52
N GLY A 104 -35.83 7.59 10.39
CA GLY A 104 -34.40 7.66 10.12
C GLY A 104 -33.88 6.59 9.14
N PHE A 105 -34.69 5.57 8.82
CA PHE A 105 -34.33 4.63 7.76
C PHE A 105 -34.47 5.24 6.36
N PRO A 106 -33.60 4.88 5.39
CA PRO A 106 -33.83 5.15 3.98
C PRO A 106 -35.19 4.61 3.54
N GLY A 107 -36.06 5.49 3.04
CA GLY A 107 -37.42 5.13 2.61
C GLY A 107 -38.51 5.37 3.65
N TYR A 108 -38.18 5.72 4.89
CA TYR A 108 -39.16 6.26 5.82
C TYR A 108 -39.60 7.65 5.37
N ARG A 109 -40.91 7.90 5.41
CA ARG A 109 -41.50 9.22 5.20
C ARG A 109 -42.79 9.31 5.99
N ALA A 110 -43.09 10.50 6.50
CA ALA A 110 -44.29 10.74 7.31
C ALA A 110 -45.60 10.38 6.59
N SER A 111 -45.63 10.36 5.24
CA SER A 111 -46.81 9.90 4.50
C SER A 111 -47.07 8.39 4.56
N LEU A 112 -46.09 7.59 4.97
CA LEU A 112 -46.26 6.14 5.20
C LEU A 112 -46.62 5.82 6.66
N ASP A 113 -46.41 6.78 7.55
CA ASP A 113 -46.66 6.70 9.00
C ASP A 113 -47.97 7.46 9.29
N ARG A 114 -49.08 6.72 9.32
CA ARG A 114 -50.42 7.33 9.30
C ARG A 114 -50.79 7.94 10.67
N ASP A 115 -50.28 7.39 11.75
CA ASP A 115 -50.50 7.86 13.12
C ASP A 115 -49.34 8.68 13.70
N GLY A 116 -48.19 8.72 13.01
CA GLY A 116 -47.10 9.65 13.30
C GLY A 116 -46.27 9.27 14.52
N ASP A 117 -46.27 8.00 14.90
CA ASP A 117 -45.55 7.50 16.07
C ASP A 117 -44.06 7.20 15.79
N GLY A 118 -43.65 7.27 14.52
CA GLY A 118 -42.30 7.01 14.06
C GLY A 118 -42.08 5.61 13.50
N ILE A 119 -43.13 4.79 13.36
CA ILE A 119 -43.07 3.43 12.83
C ILE A 119 -44.05 3.31 11.64
N ALA A 120 -43.50 3.24 10.43
CA ALA A 120 -44.32 3.06 9.23
C ALA A 120 -44.46 1.57 8.84
N CYS A 121 -45.55 1.27 8.14
CA CYS A 121 -45.79 -0.03 7.51
C CYS A 121 -45.86 -1.22 8.47
N GLU A 122 -46.34 -0.95 9.68
CA GLU A 122 -46.54 -1.93 10.74
C GLU A 122 -47.34 -3.14 10.21
N PRO A 123 -46.96 -4.37 10.60
CA PRO A 123 -47.75 -5.56 10.34
C PRO A 123 -48.88 -5.59 11.37
N TYR A 124 -50.00 -4.91 11.12
CA TYR A 124 -51.15 -4.96 12.03
C TYR A 124 -51.70 -6.39 12.08
N LEU A 125 -51.28 -7.12 13.10
CA LEU A 125 -52.05 -8.16 13.74
C LEU A 125 -52.63 -7.51 15.01
N PHE A 126 -53.91 -7.12 14.96
CA PHE A 126 -54.79 -6.86 16.13
C PHE A 126 -54.83 -5.49 16.85
N GLU A 127 -54.92 -4.33 16.19
CA GLU A 127 -55.08 -3.07 16.94
C GLU A 127 -56.16 -2.08 16.48
N ASP A 128 -57.23 -2.60 15.86
CA ASP A 128 -58.53 -1.89 15.77
C ASP A 128 -59.29 -1.87 17.12
N ARG A 129 -58.65 -2.00 18.30
CA ARG A 129 -59.39 -2.04 19.59
C ARG A 129 -58.74 -1.38 20.82
N ALA A 130 -57.48 -0.98 20.81
CA ALA A 130 -56.82 -0.48 22.04
C ALA A 130 -56.76 1.05 22.17
N ARG A 131 -56.95 1.82 21.10
CA ARG A 131 -57.15 3.28 21.19
C ARG A 131 -58.63 3.61 21.36
N GLY A 132 -59.14 3.27 22.54
CA GLY A 132 -60.38 3.79 23.06
C GLY A 132 -60.27 5.28 23.34
N THR A 133 -60.43 6.11 22.32
CA THR A 133 -60.74 7.54 22.50
C THR A 133 -62.26 7.70 22.40
N HIS A 134 -62.91 7.50 23.54
CA HIS A 134 -64.10 8.25 23.94
C HIS A 134 -63.64 9.51 24.69
#